data_AF-A0A816YY62-F1
#
_entry.id   AF-A0A816YY62-F1
#
_cell.length_a   1.000
_cell.length_b   1.000
_cell.length_c   1.000
_cell.angle_alpha   90.00
_cell.angle_beta   90.00
_cell.angle_gamma   90.00
#
_symmetry.space_group_name_H-M   'P 1'
#
loop_
_entity.id
_entity.type
_entity.pdbx_description
1 polymer ?
#
loop_
_entity_poly.entity_id
_entity_poly.type
_entity_poly.pdbx_seq_one_letter_code
_entity_poly.pdbx_strand_id
1 'polypeptide(L)'
;MATAAINSKQCFICKKEKASLYSCEGCSEKFCPQDLPKHHEEHVSELEKIVTDCDTFQQSINEHQQDCNHHPLIQQVNEWERDSITKIKQTAEDCRQKLIKPADDNIAEIKKKLNQFITALIKKTS
;
A
#
# COMPACT_ATOMS: atom_id res chain seq x y z
N MET A 1 -22.66 21.43 56.45
CA MET A 1 -21.60 22.42 56.15
C MET A 1 -21.91 23.01 54.79
N ALA A 2 -22.09 24.33 54.69
CA ALA A 2 -22.37 25.01 53.43
C ALA A 2 -21.10 25.02 52.56
N THR A 3 -21.15 24.37 51.39
CA THR A 3 -20.12 24.50 50.36
C THR A 3 -20.22 25.91 49.77
N ALA A 4 -19.26 26.76 50.10
CA ALA A 4 -19.12 28.08 49.51
C ALA A 4 -18.87 27.91 48.00
N ALA A 5 -19.86 28.29 47.18
CA ALA A 5 -19.65 28.46 45.75
C ALA A 5 -18.59 29.56 45.57
N ILE A 6 -17.38 29.17 45.16
CA ILE A 6 -16.36 30.10 44.72
C ILE A 6 -16.89 30.69 43.42
N ASN A 7 -17.64 31.78 43.53
CA ASN A 7 -17.95 32.65 42.41
C ASN A 7 -16.62 33.26 41.95
N SER A 8 -15.89 32.53 41.10
CA SER A 8 -14.78 33.07 40.35
C SER A 8 -15.33 34.26 39.55
N LYS A 9 -15.07 35.47 40.06
CA LYS A 9 -15.36 36.75 39.40
C LYS A 9 -14.20 37.17 38.49
N GLN A 10 -13.35 36.22 38.12
CA GLN A 10 -12.13 36.45 37.35
C GLN A 10 -12.25 35.85 35.96
N CYS A 11 -11.66 36.53 34.98
CA CYS A 11 -11.55 36.02 33.62
C CYS A 11 -10.51 34.89 33.55
N PHE A 12 -10.82 33.82 32.83
CA PHE A 12 -9.94 32.67 32.65
C PHE A 12 -8.61 33.03 31.96
N ILE A 13 -8.62 33.97 31.00
CA ILE A 13 -7.42 34.37 30.25
C ILE A 13 -6.59 35.38 31.03
N CYS A 14 -7.11 36.58 31.30
CA CYS A 14 -6.31 37.64 31.94
C CYS A 14 -6.22 37.54 33.48
N LYS A 15 -6.93 36.60 34.10
CA LYS A 15 -6.98 36.36 35.57
C LYS A 15 -7.38 37.59 36.42
N LYS A 16 -7.94 38.63 35.80
CA LYS A 16 -8.40 39.85 36.48
C LYS A 16 -9.87 39.74 36.87
N GLU A 17 -10.22 40.30 38.03
CA GLU A 17 -11.62 40.49 38.42
C GLU A 17 -12.31 41.50 37.52
N LYS A 18 -13.52 41.18 37.07
CA LYS A 18 -14.31 42.03 36.16
C LYS A 18 -15.76 42.07 36.61
N ALA A 19 -16.38 43.24 36.43
CA ALA A 19 -17.79 43.45 36.76
C ALA A 19 -18.74 42.61 35.89
N SER A 20 -18.33 42.31 34.65
CA SER A 20 -19.08 41.50 33.70
C SER A 20 -18.22 40.37 33.18
N LEU A 21 -18.73 39.14 33.32
CA LEU A 21 -18.14 37.91 32.79
C LEU A 21 -19.20 37.14 32.05
N TYR A 22 -18.78 36.52 30.95
CA TYR A 22 -19.60 35.63 30.14
C TYR A 22 -19.07 34.22 30.29
N SER A 23 -19.96 33.25 30.50
CA SER A 23 -19.60 31.84 30.54
C SER A 23 -19.63 31.29 29.12
N CYS A 24 -18.59 30.55 28.73
CA CYS A 24 -18.63 29.73 27.53
C CYS A 24 -19.23 28.36 27.89
N GLU A 25 -20.31 27.94 27.23
CA GLU A 25 -20.93 26.65 27.48
C GLU A 25 -20.05 25.48 27.01
N GLY A 26 -19.20 25.70 25.99
CA GLY A 26 -18.34 24.66 25.42
C GLY A 26 -17.19 24.23 26.34
N CYS A 27 -16.53 25.18 27.00
CA CYS A 27 -15.41 24.90 27.91
C CYS A 27 -15.76 25.12 29.40
N SER A 28 -16.97 25.60 29.71
CA SER A 28 -17.43 25.95 31.06
C SER A 28 -16.62 27.04 31.79
N GLU A 29 -15.73 27.74 31.08
CA GLU A 29 -14.91 28.82 31.63
C GLU A 29 -15.56 30.20 31.45
N LYS A 30 -15.11 31.17 32.27
CA LYS A 30 -15.64 32.55 32.27
C LYS A 30 -14.66 33.54 31.67
N PHE A 31 -15.15 34.41 30.78
CA PHE A 31 -14.33 35.36 30.04
C PHE A 31 -14.83 36.79 30.18
N CYS A 32 -13.91 37.75 30.17
CA CYS A 32 -14.27 39.16 30.08
C CYS A 32 -14.63 39.54 28.63
N PRO A 33 -15.38 40.63 28.40
CA PRO A 33 -15.79 41.03 27.05
C PRO A 33 -14.63 41.20 26.05
N GLN A 34 -13.41 41.50 26.52
CA GLN A 34 -12.23 41.68 25.67
C GLN A 34 -11.56 40.37 25.27
N ASP A 35 -11.65 39.35 26.12
CA ASP A 35 -10.94 38.08 25.93
C ASP A 35 -11.87 36.97 25.37
N LEU A 36 -13.19 37.15 25.48
CA LEU A 36 -14.17 36.23 24.88
C LEU A 36 -14.03 36.10 23.34
N PRO A 37 -13.85 37.19 22.56
CA PRO A 37 -13.62 37.07 21.12
C PRO A 37 -12.35 36.30 20.77
N LYS A 38 -11.27 36.50 21.55
CA LYS A 38 -10.00 35.79 21.35
C LYS A 38 -10.14 34.29 21.60
N HIS A 39 -10.86 33.93 22.66
CA HIS A 39 -11.17 32.52 22.95
C HIS A 39 -11.94 31.86 21.80
N HIS A 40 -12.92 32.57 21.22
CA HIS A 40 -13.66 32.07 20.07
C HIS A 40 -12.76 31.94 18.83
N GLU A 41 -11.92 32.94 18.56
CA GLU A 41 -10.97 32.93 17.45
C GLU A 41 -9.95 31.78 17.57
N GLU A 42 -9.47 31.49 18.77
CA GLU A 42 -8.60 30.34 19.04
C GLU A 42 -9.27 29.02 18.65
N HIS A 43 -10.52 28.80 19.06
CA HIS A 43 -11.27 27.61 18.67
C HIS A 43 -11.55 27.53 17.16
N VAL A 44 -11.84 28.66 16.51
CA VAL A 44 -12.01 28.69 15.05
C VAL A 44 -10.70 28.29 14.36
N SER A 45 -9.57 28.82 14.82
CA SER A 45 -8.25 28.46 14.28
C SER A 45 -7.90 26.98 14.49
N GLU A 46 -8.23 26.41 15.65
CA GLU A 46 -8.08 24.98 15.91
C GLU A 46 -8.92 24.13 14.94
N LEU A 47 -10.16 24.52 14.69
CA LEU A 47 -11.04 23.83 13.75
C LEU A 47 -10.54 23.93 12.30
N GLU A 48 -10.07 25.10 11.87
CA GLU A 48 -9.47 25.28 10.54
C GLU A 48 -8.23 24.39 10.35
N LYS A 49 -7.43 24.24 11.40
CA LYS A 49 -6.29 23.31 11.38
C LYS A 49 -6.75 21.87 11.23
N ILE A 50 -7.77 21.44 11.99
CA ILE A 50 -8.31 20.07 11.88
C ILE A 50 -8.83 19.81 10.47
N VAL A 51 -9.54 20.76 9.86
CA VAL A 51 -10.03 20.63 8.48
C VAL A 51 -8.86 20.46 7.51
N THR A 52 -7.83 21.30 7.65
CA THR A 52 -6.63 21.22 6.80
C THR A 52 -5.89 19.88 6.97
N ASP A 53 -5.78 19.38 8.20
CA ASP A 53 -5.17 18.09 8.50
C ASP A 53 -6.00 16.93 7.90
N CYS A 54 -7.33 17.01 7.95
CA CYS A 54 -8.23 16.05 7.31
C CYS A 54 -8.07 16.02 5.79
N ASP A 55 -8.02 17.19 5.14
CA ASP A 55 -7.85 17.29 3.69
C ASP A 55 -6.49 16.72 3.25
N THR A 56 -5.43 17.04 4.00
CA THR A 56 -4.07 16.51 3.76
C THR A 56 -4.02 15.00 3.92
N PHE A 57 -4.69 14.47 4.94
CA PHE A 57 -4.76 13.03 5.18
C PHE A 57 -5.55 12.32 4.07
N GLN A 58 -6.66 12.90 3.62
CA GLN A 58 -7.45 12.36 2.52
C GLN A 58 -6.66 12.36 1.21
N GLN A 59 -5.91 13.43 0.93
CA GLN A 59 -5.01 13.47 -0.21
C GLN A 59 -3.94 12.36 -0.14
N SER A 60 -3.32 12.18 1.02
CA SER A 60 -2.31 11.12 1.23
C SER A 60 -2.88 9.71 0.98
N ILE A 61 -4.12 9.46 1.42
CA ILE A 61 -4.82 8.19 1.14
C ILE A 61 -5.03 8.01 -0.37
N ASN A 62 -5.51 9.05 -1.06
CA ASN A 62 -5.78 8.99 -2.50
C ASN A 62 -4.50 8.74 -3.30
N GLU A 63 -3.41 9.42 -2.95
CA GLU A 63 -2.09 9.22 -3.57
C GLU A 63 -1.60 7.77 -3.36
N HIS A 64 -1.73 7.23 -2.16
CA HIS A 64 -1.40 5.82 -1.88
C HIS A 64 -2.27 4.83 -2.67
N GLN A 65 -3.56 5.13 -2.87
CA GLN A 65 -4.46 4.28 -3.67
C GLN A 65 -4.10 4.29 -5.15
N GLN A 66 -3.71 5.45 -5.70
CA GLN A 66 -3.31 5.57 -7.09
C GLN A 66 -1.98 4.86 -7.37
N ASP A 67 -1.10 4.77 -6.36
CA ASP A 67 0.27 4.32 -6.53
C ASP A 67 0.59 2.94 -5.90
N CYS A 68 -0.43 2.10 -5.70
CA CYS A 68 -0.29 0.80 -5.03
C CYS A 68 0.75 -0.13 -5.71
N ASN A 69 0.95 0.03 -7.01
CA ASN A 69 1.94 -0.75 -7.78
C ASN A 69 3.40 -0.31 -7.54
N HIS A 70 3.65 0.90 -7.04
CA HIS A 70 4.99 1.36 -6.67
C HIS A 70 5.35 1.05 -5.22
N HIS A 71 4.42 0.49 -4.45
CA HIS A 71 4.74 0.05 -3.10
C HIS A 71 5.89 -0.98 -3.14
N PRO A 72 6.98 -0.80 -2.36
CA PRO A 72 8.17 -1.64 -2.45
C PRO A 72 7.90 -3.15 -2.29
N LEU A 73 6.91 -3.51 -1.47
CA LEU A 73 6.49 -4.91 -1.33
C LEU A 73 5.80 -5.46 -2.59
N ILE A 74 4.98 -4.65 -3.27
CA ILE A 74 4.35 -5.05 -4.53
C ILE A 74 5.40 -5.20 -5.63
N GLN A 75 6.40 -4.31 -5.67
CA GLN A 75 7.54 -4.47 -6.58
C GLN A 75 8.30 -5.79 -6.34
N GLN A 76 8.53 -6.16 -5.07
CA GLN A 76 9.16 -7.45 -4.73
C GLN A 76 8.30 -8.64 -5.16
N VAL A 77 6.97 -8.56 -5.01
CA VAL A 77 6.05 -9.60 -5.50
C VAL A 77 6.13 -9.72 -7.02
N ASN A 78 6.14 -8.59 -7.74
CA ASN A 78 6.24 -8.56 -9.21
C ASN A 78 7.58 -9.09 -9.71
N GLU A 79 8.68 -8.84 -8.99
CA GLU A 79 9.99 -9.41 -9.30
C GLU A 79 10.02 -10.92 -9.06
N TRP A 80 9.54 -11.36 -7.89
CA TRP A 80 9.42 -12.78 -7.56
C TRP A 80 8.57 -13.55 -8.58
N GLU A 81 7.45 -12.97 -9.05
CA GLU A 81 6.59 -13.57 -10.06
C GLU A 81 7.33 -13.76 -11.40
N ARG A 82 7.97 -12.70 -11.89
CA ARG A 82 8.74 -12.74 -13.16
C ARG A 82 9.86 -13.77 -13.12
N ASP A 83 10.60 -13.82 -12.01
CA ASP A 83 11.68 -14.78 -11.81
C ASP A 83 11.16 -16.22 -11.77
N SER A 84 10.04 -16.43 -11.08
CA SER A 84 9.41 -17.74 -10.95
C SER A 84 8.92 -18.26 -12.31
N ILE A 85 8.25 -17.41 -13.09
CA ILE A 85 7.81 -17.76 -14.46
C ILE A 85 9.01 -18.11 -15.33
N THR A 86 10.10 -17.35 -15.24
CA THR A 86 11.33 -17.61 -16.01
C THR A 86 11.93 -18.96 -15.66
N LYS A 87 12.08 -19.27 -14.37
CA LYS A 87 12.61 -20.56 -13.89
C LYS A 87 11.74 -21.75 -14.33
N ILE A 88 10.41 -21.61 -14.25
CA ILE A 88 9.46 -22.63 -14.69
C ILE A 88 9.60 -22.87 -16.20
N LYS A 89 9.65 -21.81 -17.00
CA LYS A 89 9.81 -21.90 -18.46
C LYS A 89 11.12 -22.57 -18.85
N GLN A 90 12.23 -22.17 -18.23
CA GLN A 90 13.55 -22.74 -18.50
C GLN A 90 13.60 -24.22 -18.14
N THR A 91 13.10 -24.58 -16.95
CA THR A 91 13.04 -25.98 -16.51
C THR A 91 12.18 -26.83 -17.44
N ALA A 92 11.03 -26.31 -17.89
CA ALA A 92 10.18 -27.00 -18.83
C ALA A 92 10.86 -27.22 -20.19
N GLU A 93 11.64 -26.24 -20.66
CA GLU A 93 12.41 -26.38 -21.90
C GLU A 93 13.54 -27.40 -21.77
N ASP A 94 14.29 -27.37 -20.67
CA ASP A 94 15.34 -28.34 -20.39
C ASP A 94 14.78 -29.77 -20.35
N CYS A 95 13.62 -29.96 -19.75
CA CYS A 95 12.91 -31.25 -19.74
C CYS A 95 12.51 -31.69 -21.15
N ARG A 96 11.98 -30.78 -21.99
CA ARG A 96 11.64 -31.09 -23.39
C ARG A 96 12.88 -31.52 -24.17
N GLN A 97 13.98 -30.77 -24.07
CA GLN A 97 15.22 -31.07 -24.77
C GLN A 97 15.83 -32.42 -24.35
N LYS A 98 15.74 -32.76 -23.06
CA LYS A 98 16.18 -34.07 -22.55
C LYS A 98 15.37 -35.25 -23.10
N LEU A 99 14.12 -35.04 -23.50
CA LEU A 99 13.27 -36.09 -24.07
C LEU A 99 13.36 -36.15 -25.60
N ILE A 100 13.38 -35.00 -26.26
CA ILE A 100 13.41 -34.91 -27.73
C ILE A 100 14.72 -35.46 -28.29
N LYS A 101 15.87 -35.06 -27.72
CA LYS A 101 17.17 -35.44 -28.27
C LYS A 101 17.39 -36.96 -28.34
N PRO A 102 17.17 -37.75 -27.26
CA PRO A 102 17.27 -39.20 -27.34
C PRO A 102 16.23 -39.83 -28.27
N ALA A 103 15.02 -39.26 -28.37
CA ALA A 103 14.00 -39.76 -29.28
C ALA A 103 14.43 -39.57 -30.75
N ASP A 104 14.96 -38.40 -31.10
CA ASP A 104 15.48 -38.11 -32.43
C ASP A 104 16.68 -39.00 -32.79
N ASP A 105 17.61 -39.19 -31.85
CA ASP A 105 18.76 -40.08 -32.02
C ASP A 105 18.31 -41.53 -32.29
N ASN A 106 17.34 -42.02 -31.50
CA ASN A 106 16.76 -43.36 -31.69
C ASN A 106 16.05 -43.50 -33.04
N ILE A 107 15.27 -42.49 -33.46
CA ILE A 107 14.59 -42.49 -34.76
C ILE A 107 15.62 -42.52 -35.89
N ALA A 108 16.70 -41.74 -35.79
CA ALA A 108 17.78 -41.73 -36.76
C ALA A 108 18.47 -43.11 -36.86
N GLU A 109 18.72 -43.76 -35.72
CA GLU A 109 19.30 -45.10 -35.69
C GLU A 109 18.38 -46.15 -36.33
N ILE A 110 17.08 -46.11 -36.01
CA ILE A 110 16.08 -47.00 -36.61
C ILE A 110 16.04 -46.81 -38.13
N LYS A 111 16.00 -45.56 -38.62
CA LYS A 111 16.03 -45.26 -40.06
C LYS A 111 17.29 -45.83 -40.73
N LYS A 112 18.45 -45.69 -40.09
CA LYS A 112 19.72 -46.23 -40.60
C LYS A 112 19.67 -47.76 -40.71
N LYS A 113 19.23 -48.45 -39.66
CA LYS A 113 19.11 -49.92 -39.65
C LYS A 113 18.12 -50.41 -40.71
N LEU A 114 16.99 -49.72 -40.88
CA LEU A 114 16.01 -50.04 -41.91
C LEU A 114 16.59 -49.94 -43.32
N ASN A 115 17.30 -48.85 -43.63
CA ASN A 115 17.94 -48.67 -44.93
C ASN A 115 19.01 -49.72 -45.23
N GLN A 116 19.80 -50.10 -44.21
CA GLN A 116 20.78 -51.19 -44.34
C GLN A 116 20.10 -52.51 -44.67
N PHE A 117 19.00 -52.82 -43.98
CA PHE A 117 18.22 -54.04 -44.23
C PHE A 117 17.63 -54.08 -45.64
N ILE A 118 16.98 -52.99 -46.07
CA ILE A 118 16.42 -52.87 -47.43
C ILE A 118 17.51 -53.07 -48.49
N THR A 119 18.67 -52.42 -48.32
CA THR A 119 19.81 -52.56 -49.26
C THR A 119 20.31 -54.00 -49.33
N ALA A 120 20.37 -54.69 -48.20
CA ALA A 120 20.79 -56.09 -48.14
C ALA A 120 19.79 -57.04 -48.83
N LEU A 121 18.48 -56.75 -48.74
CA LEU A 121 17.46 -57.52 -49.45
C LEU A 121 17.56 -57.33 -50.97
N ILE A 122 17.69 -56.09 -51.45
CA ILE A 122 17.81 -55.79 -52.89
C ILE A 122 19.02 -56.54 -53.50
N LYS A 123 20.15 -56.56 -52.78
CA LYS A 123 21.36 -57.27 -53.21
C LYS A 123 21.23 -58.80 -53.24
N LYS A 124 20.32 -59.38 -52.44
CA LYS A 124 20.09 -60.83 -52.42
C LYS A 124 19.14 -61.31 -53.52
N THR A 125 18.31 -60.41 -54.05
CA THR A 125 17.31 -60.69 -55.09
C THR A 125 17.75 -60.25 -56.49
N SER A 126 18.95 -59.67 -56.63
CA SER A 126 19.60 -59.33 -57.90
C SER A 126 20.69 -60.36 -58.21
#